data_AF-A0A923J704-F1
#
_entry.id   AF-A0A923J704-F1
#
_cell.length_a   1.000
_cell.length_b   1.000
_cell.length_c   1.000
_cell.angle_alpha   90.00
_cell.angle_beta   90.00
_cell.angle_gamma   90.00
#
_symmetry.space_group_name_H-M   'P 1'
#
loop_
_entity.id
_entity.type
_entity.pdbx_description
1 polymer ?
#
loop_
_entity_poly.entity_id
_entity_poly.type
_entity_poly.pdbx_seq_one_letter_code
_entity_poly.pdbx_strand_id
1 'polypeptide(L)'
;MISDKNAIRIQYFLYFGAMGVFLPYFNLYCLEIGFSGFQIGTLSAVRAAVLIIFSILWGLLADRKGIRRPIYILCSFASTALWALFLFTTDFRFMLVITIIYGAFYAPIISFLEAFAMDVLGKTKHRYGHT
;
A
#
# COMPACT_ATOMS: atom_id res chain seq x y z
N MET A 1 9.77 16.54 19.87
CA MET A 1 10.55 15.88 18.81
C MET A 1 10.21 14.41 18.79
N ILE A 2 9.32 13.97 17.89
CA ILE A 2 9.00 12.54 17.74
C ILE A 2 10.21 11.90 17.08
N SER A 3 10.93 11.04 17.82
CA SER A 3 12.06 10.28 17.29
C SER A 3 11.61 9.53 16.03
N ASP A 4 12.36 9.63 14.93
CA ASP A 4 12.03 9.02 13.62
C ASP A 4 11.64 7.53 13.72
N LYS A 5 12.16 6.84 14.75
CA LYS A 5 11.86 5.45 15.07
C LYS A 5 10.39 5.22 15.51
N ASN A 6 9.81 6.17 16.24
CA ASN A 6 8.41 6.10 16.69
C ASN A 6 7.43 6.43 15.55
N ALA A 7 7.80 7.35 14.66
CA ALA A 7 7.00 7.66 13.48
C ALA A 7 6.83 6.42 12.59
N ILE A 8 7.92 5.68 12.33
CA ILE A 8 7.88 4.43 11.54
C ILE A 8 7.01 3.37 12.23
N ARG A 9 7.13 3.19 13.54
CA ARG A 9 6.32 2.21 14.30
C ARG A 9 4.82 2.53 14.25
N ILE A 10 4.45 3.79 14.44
CA ILE A 10 3.05 4.22 14.33
C ILE A 10 2.55 4.00 12.90
N GLN A 11 3.37 4.28 11.89
CA GLN A 11 3.04 4.02 10.49
C GLN A 11 2.75 2.53 10.24
N TYR A 12 3.61 1.64 10.75
CA TYR A 12 3.43 0.19 10.68
C TYR A 12 2.13 -0.26 11.35
N PHE A 13 1.87 0.26 12.55
CA PHE A 13 0.66 -0.06 13.30
C PHE A 13 -0.61 0.37 12.55
N LEU A 14 -0.63 1.61 12.07
CA LEU A 14 -1.75 2.14 11.28
C LEU A 14 -1.95 1.38 9.98
N TYR A 15 -0.87 1.02 9.29
CA TYR A 15 -0.91 0.28 8.04
C TYR A 15 -1.51 -1.12 8.24
N PHE A 16 -0.99 -1.90 9.19
CA PHE A 16 -1.50 -3.25 9.48
C PHE A 16 -2.93 -3.22 10.04
N GLY A 17 -3.25 -2.23 10.89
CA GLY A 17 -4.61 -2.03 11.38
C GLY A 17 -5.60 -1.74 10.26
N ALA A 18 -5.26 -0.80 9.37
CA ALA A 18 -6.09 -0.49 8.20
C ALA A 18 -6.24 -1.70 7.26
N MET A 19 -5.16 -2.46 7.03
CA MET A 19 -5.21 -3.66 6.19
C MET A 19 -6.12 -4.74 6.77
N GLY A 20 -6.06 -4.96 8.09
CA GLY A 20 -6.87 -5.93 8.82
C GLY A 20 -8.36 -5.60 8.80
N VAL A 21 -8.73 -4.32 8.79
CA VAL A 21 -10.12 -3.88 8.61
C VAL A 21 -10.53 -3.96 7.14
N PHE A 22 -9.64 -3.60 6.21
CA PHE A 22 -9.94 -3.56 4.78
C PHE A 22 -10.24 -4.95 4.19
N LEU A 23 -9.44 -5.97 4.51
CA LEU A 23 -9.60 -7.33 3.95
C LEU A 23 -11.02 -7.92 4.13
N PRO A 24 -11.59 -7.94 5.34
CA PRO A 24 -12.94 -8.46 5.55
C PRO A 24 -14.01 -7.50 5.02
N TYR A 25 -13.85 -6.19 5.23
CA TYR A 25 -14.87 -5.20 4.89
C TYR A 25 -15.04 -5.02 3.39
N PHE A 26 -13.96 -5.09 2.61
CA PHE A 26 -14.01 -4.95 1.15
C PHE A 26 -14.79 -6.08 0.47
N ASN A 27 -14.57 -7.33 0.92
CA ASN A 27 -15.29 -8.48 0.39
C ASN A 27 -16.79 -8.40 0.73
N LEU A 28 -17.12 -8.01 1.95
CA LEU A 28 -18.50 -7.77 2.39
C LEU A 28 -19.16 -6.63 1.59
N TYR A 29 -18.47 -5.52 1.39
CA TYR A 29 -18.97 -4.36 0.64
C TYR A 29 -19.29 -4.71 -0.82
N CYS A 30 -18.41 -5.46 -1.50
CA CYS A 30 -18.69 -5.93 -2.84
C CYS A 30 -19.91 -6.86 -2.88
N LEU A 31 -20.07 -7.68 -1.84
CA LEU A 31 -21.18 -8.63 -1.74
C LEU A 31 -22.52 -7.91 -1.47
N GLU A 32 -22.53 -6.86 -0.65
CA GLU A 32 -23.73 -6.03 -0.41
C GLU A 32 -24.16 -5.22 -1.64
N ILE A 33 -23.21 -4.77 -2.47
CA ILE A 33 -23.50 -4.09 -3.74
C ILE A 33 -24.06 -5.07 -4.81
N GLY A 34 -24.05 -6.38 -4.51
CA GLY A 34 -24.55 -7.41 -5.41
C GLY A 34 -23.53 -7.84 -6.47
N PHE A 35 -22.23 -7.59 -6.25
CA PHE A 35 -21.21 -8.11 -7.16
C PHE A 35 -21.13 -9.63 -7.10
N SER A 36 -20.99 -10.22 -8.29
CA SER A 36 -20.74 -11.65 -8.44
C SER A 36 -19.37 -12.02 -7.85
N GLY A 37 -19.23 -13.24 -7.32
CA GLY A 37 -17.93 -13.76 -6.87
C GLY A 37 -16.84 -13.68 -7.95
N PHE A 38 -17.20 -13.74 -9.23
CA PHE A 38 -16.28 -13.53 -10.35
C PHE A 38 -15.73 -12.10 -10.42
N GLN A 39 -16.56 -11.09 -10.15
CA GLN A 39 -16.15 -9.68 -10.13
C GLN A 39 -15.22 -9.38 -8.96
N ILE A 40 -15.50 -9.92 -7.77
CA ILE A 40 -14.64 -9.81 -6.59
C ILE A 40 -13.28 -10.47 -6.84
N GLY A 41 -13.29 -11.66 -7.44
CA GLY A 41 -12.07 -12.36 -7.85
C GLY A 41 -11.25 -11.55 -8.86
N THR A 42 -11.91 -10.97 -9.87
CA THR A 42 -11.26 -10.12 -10.88
C THR A 42 -10.64 -8.87 -10.26
N LEU A 43 -11.38 -8.17 -9.39
CA LEU A 43 -10.86 -7.00 -8.65
C LEU A 43 -9.62 -7.35 -7.83
N SER A 44 -9.65 -8.47 -7.12
CA SER A 44 -8.54 -8.94 -6.29
C SER A 44 -7.33 -9.31 -7.14
N ALA A 45 -7.53 -10.00 -8.27
CA ALA A 45 -6.48 -10.37 -9.20
C ALA A 45 -5.83 -9.14 -9.85
N VAL A 46 -6.64 -8.18 -10.32
CA VAL A 46 -6.14 -6.91 -10.89
C VAL A 46 -5.36 -6.14 -9.82
N ARG A 47 -5.87 -6.05 -8.60
CA ARG A 47 -5.16 -5.38 -7.50
C ARG A 47 -3.79 -6.01 -7.26
N ALA A 48 -3.70 -7.34 -7.17
CA ALA A 48 -2.44 -8.05 -6.97
C ALA A 48 -1.47 -7.80 -8.15
N ALA A 49 -1.94 -7.87 -9.39
CA ALA A 49 -1.13 -7.62 -10.57
C ALA A 49 -0.57 -6.19 -10.61
N VAL A 50 -1.41 -5.19 -10.31
CA VAL A 50 -1.00 -3.79 -10.23
C VAL A 50 0.03 -3.59 -9.13
N LEU A 51 -0.16 -4.20 -7.96
CA LEU A 51 0.82 -4.11 -6.86
C LEU A 51 2.19 -4.63 -7.29
N ILE A 52 2.25 -5.78 -7.96
CA ILE A 52 3.51 -6.38 -8.41
C ILE A 52 4.18 -5.48 -9.46
N ILE A 53 3.46 -5.03 -10.48
CA ILE A 53 4.03 -4.23 -11.57
C ILE A 53 4.50 -2.86 -11.05
N PHE A 54 3.65 -2.15 -10.30
CA PHE A 54 3.97 -0.82 -9.83
C PHE A 54 4.99 -0.80 -8.69
N SER A 55 5.06 -1.85 -7.85
CA SER A 55 6.09 -1.92 -6.80
C SER A 55 7.49 -1.97 -7.40
N ILE A 56 7.70 -2.74 -8.46
CA ILE A 56 8.97 -2.81 -9.20
C ILE A 56 9.29 -1.44 -9.83
N LEU A 57 8.32 -0.85 -10.54
CA LEU A 57 8.51 0.44 -11.22
C LEU A 57 8.90 1.56 -10.24
N TRP A 58 8.15 1.68 -9.14
CA TRP A 58 8.43 2.70 -8.14
C TRP A 58 9.68 2.42 -7.32
N GLY A 59 10.02 1.15 -7.05
CA GLY A 59 11.27 0.78 -6.39
C GLY A 59 12.49 1.28 -7.19
N LEU A 60 12.51 1.00 -8.49
CA LEU A 60 13.53 1.52 -9.42
C LEU A 60 13.56 3.05 -9.47
N LEU A 61 12.40 3.68 -9.50
CA LEU A 61 12.30 5.15 -9.56
C LEU A 61 12.82 5.80 -8.28
N ALA A 62 12.51 5.21 -7.13
CA ALA A 62 12.87 5.74 -5.83
C ALA A 62 14.36 5.58 -5.53
N ASP A 63 14.97 4.47 -5.94
CA ASP A 63 16.41 4.26 -5.80
C ASP A 63 17.19 5.21 -6.73
N ARG A 64 16.66 5.53 -7.91
CA ARG A 64 17.27 6.53 -8.80
C ARG A 64 17.13 7.96 -8.32
N LYS A 65 16.03 8.31 -7.64
CA LYS A 65 15.74 9.69 -7.22
C LYS A 65 16.18 10.01 -5.81
N GLY A 66 16.38 9.02 -4.93
CA GLY A 66 16.75 9.24 -3.52
C GLY A 66 15.67 9.96 -2.68
N ILE A 67 14.48 10.18 -3.23
CA ILE A 67 13.44 11.05 -2.67
C ILE A 67 12.28 10.20 -2.11
N ARG A 68 12.57 9.30 -1.16
CA ARG A 68 11.60 8.33 -0.61
C ARG A 68 10.48 8.99 0.21
N ARG A 69 10.80 10.07 0.95
CA ARG A 69 9.91 10.68 1.95
C ARG A 69 8.71 11.48 1.36
N PRO A 70 8.88 12.38 0.37
CA PRO A 70 7.74 13.13 -0.16
C PRO A 70 6.90 12.29 -1.14
N ILE A 71 7.49 11.30 -1.84
CA ILE A 71 6.71 10.32 -2.64
C ILE A 71 5.73 9.58 -1.72
N TYR A 72 6.21 9.13 -0.56
CA TYR A 72 5.37 8.47 0.43
C TYR A 72 4.18 9.32 0.89
N ILE A 73 4.42 10.59 1.24
CA ILE A 73 3.36 11.51 1.70
C ILE A 73 2.33 11.76 0.60
N LEU A 74 2.79 11.97 -0.64
CA LEU A 74 1.92 12.22 -1.79
C LEU A 74 1.07 10.98 -2.12
N CYS A 75 1.68 9.79 -2.10
CA CYS A 75 0.98 8.52 -2.26
C CYS A 75 -0.04 8.26 -1.15
N SER A 76 0.28 8.58 0.11
CA SER A 76 -0.67 8.46 1.21
C SER A 76 -1.89 9.36 1.00
N PHE A 77 -1.70 10.64 0.71
CA PHE A 77 -2.82 11.56 0.43
C PHE A 77 -3.66 11.11 -0.77
N ALA A 78 -3.01 10.71 -1.87
CA ALA A 78 -3.69 10.20 -3.06
C ALA A 78 -4.48 8.93 -2.74
N SER A 79 -3.91 8.00 -1.96
CA SER A 79 -4.58 6.76 -1.56
C SER A 79 -5.82 7.03 -0.70
N THR A 80 -5.76 7.98 0.24
CA THR A 80 -6.91 8.38 1.06
C THR A 80 -8.02 9.02 0.22
N ALA A 81 -7.68 9.90 -0.72
CA ALA A 81 -8.65 10.51 -1.63
C ALA A 81 -9.33 9.47 -2.53
N LEU A 82 -8.56 8.52 -3.07
CA LEU A 82 -9.09 7.40 -3.87
C LEU A 82 -9.98 6.47 -3.05
N TRP A 83 -9.68 6.31 -1.77
CA TRP A 83 -10.53 5.54 -0.86
C TRP A 83 -11.89 6.21 -0.64
N ALA A 84 -11.92 7.54 -0.50
CA ALA A 84 -13.17 8.30 -0.38
C ALA A 84 -14.03 8.21 -1.65
N LEU A 85 -13.41 8.14 -2.84
CA LEU A 85 -14.11 7.95 -4.12
C LEU A 85 -14.84 6.60 -4.22
N PHE A 86 -14.38 5.60 -3.47
CA PHE A 86 -15.01 4.28 -3.41
C PHE A 86 -16.42 4.32 -2.80
N LEU A 87 -16.69 5.26 -1.88
CA LEU A 87 -18.00 5.44 -1.25
C LEU A 87 -19.06 6.02 -2.19
N PHE A 88 -18.65 6.73 -3.24
CA PHE A 88 -19.57 7.42 -4.16
C PHE A 88 -19.93 6.60 -5.40
N THR A 89 -19.35 5.41 -5.58
CA THR A 89 -19.48 4.67 -6.83
C THR A 89 -19.90 3.21 -6.59
N THR A 90 -21.00 2.79 -7.20
CA THR A 90 -21.52 1.41 -7.15
C THR A 90 -21.25 0.61 -8.44
N ASP A 91 -20.66 1.24 -9.46
CA ASP A 91 -20.38 0.62 -10.75
C ASP A 91 -19.06 -0.16 -10.77
N PHE A 92 -19.11 -1.43 -11.19
CA PHE A 92 -17.94 -2.32 -11.27
C PHE A 92 -16.77 -1.73 -12.07
N ARG A 93 -17.04 -1.11 -13.22
CA ARG A 93 -15.99 -0.55 -14.08
C ARG A 93 -15.23 0.59 -13.41
N PHE A 94 -15.95 1.49 -12.76
CA PHE A 94 -15.34 2.60 -12.03
C PHE A 94 -14.56 2.09 -10.81
N MET A 95 -15.11 1.11 -10.11
CA MET A 95 -14.45 0.44 -8.97
C MET A 95 -13.13 -0.23 -9.38
N LEU A 96 -13.09 -0.82 -10.58
CA LEU A 96 -11.90 -1.42 -11.17
C LEU A 96 -10.84 -0.34 -11.51
N VAL A 97 -11.25 0.76 -12.14
CA VAL A 97 -10.36 1.90 -12.43
C VAL A 97 -9.78 2.48 -11.15
N ILE A 98 -10.62 2.73 -10.13
CA ILE A 98 -10.17 3.23 -8.82
C ILE A 98 -9.18 2.24 -8.19
N THR A 99 -9.43 0.93 -8.28
CA THR A 99 -8.53 -0.12 -7.76
C THR A 99 -7.17 -0.11 -8.44
N ILE A 100 -7.12 0.10 -9.77
CA ILE A 100 -5.86 0.21 -10.51
C ILE A 100 -5.09 1.46 -10.06
N ILE A 101 -5.76 2.62 -10.03
CA ILE A 101 -5.13 3.88 -9.66
C ILE A 101 -4.65 3.80 -8.20
N TYR A 102 -5.50 3.31 -7.30
CA TYR A 102 -5.16 3.09 -5.89
C TYR A 102 -3.97 2.14 -5.75
N GLY A 103 -3.98 0.99 -6.45
CA GLY A 103 -2.89 0.02 -6.42
C GLY A 103 -1.56 0.62 -6.89
N ALA A 104 -1.58 1.47 -7.91
CA ALA A 104 -0.40 2.15 -8.42
C ALA A 104 0.24 3.10 -7.38
N PHE A 105 -0.56 3.76 -6.55
CA PHE A 105 -0.09 4.62 -5.46
C PHE A 105 0.23 3.85 -4.17
N TYR A 106 -0.44 2.73 -3.93
CA TYR A 106 -0.24 1.91 -2.73
C TYR A 106 0.97 0.98 -2.85
N ALA A 107 1.32 0.52 -4.05
CA ALA A 107 2.48 -0.35 -4.28
C ALA A 107 3.80 0.18 -3.69
N PRO A 108 4.22 1.45 -3.94
CA PRO A 108 5.45 1.99 -3.34
C PRO A 108 5.42 2.08 -1.81
N ILE A 109 4.23 2.22 -1.21
CA ILE A 109 4.11 2.30 0.26
C ILE A 109 4.64 1.00 0.88
N ILE A 110 4.34 -0.16 0.29
CA ILE A 110 4.83 -1.48 0.74
C ILE A 110 6.35 -1.58 0.56
N SER A 111 6.86 -1.30 -0.64
CA SER A 111 8.29 -1.40 -0.92
C SER A 111 9.13 -0.46 -0.04
N PHE A 112 8.62 0.74 0.24
CA PHE A 112 9.27 1.64 1.19
C PHE A 112 9.21 1.11 2.61
N LEU A 113 8.07 0.56 3.04
CA LEU A 113 7.92 -0.03 4.36
C LEU A 113 8.98 -1.13 4.60
N GLU A 114 9.14 -2.04 3.64
CA GLU A 114 10.12 -3.12 3.69
C GLU A 114 11.55 -2.60 3.64
N ALA A 115 11.84 -1.63 2.76
CA ALA A 115 13.16 -0.98 2.71
C ALA A 115 13.52 -0.29 4.04
N PHE A 116 12.57 0.42 4.66
CA PHE A 116 12.78 1.04 5.98
C PHE A 116 12.98 -0.01 7.08
N ALA A 117 12.25 -1.12 7.06
CA ALA A 117 12.48 -2.21 8.00
C ALA A 117 13.88 -2.82 7.81
N MET A 118 14.31 -3.03 6.57
CA MET A 118 15.65 -3.51 6.24
C MET A 118 16.75 -2.52 6.65
N ASP A 119 16.56 -1.21 6.50
CA ASP A 119 17.50 -0.19 6.98
C ASP A 119 17.59 -0.18 8.52
N VAL A 120 16.46 -0.37 9.22
CA VAL A 120 16.42 -0.45 10.68
C VAL A 120 17.05 -1.75 11.21
N LEU A 121 16.82 -2.88 10.55
CA LEU A 121 17.41 -4.19 10.88
C LEU A 121 18.88 -4.31 10.42
N GLY A 122 19.25 -3.63 9.34
CA GLY A 122 20.60 -3.58 8.79
C GLY A 122 21.60 -2.89 9.71
N LYS A 123 21.14 -1.93 10.55
CA LYS A 123 21.95 -1.33 11.62
C LYS A 123 22.38 -2.32 12.71
N THR A 124 21.81 -3.52 12.76
CA THR A 124 22.25 -4.61 13.64
C THR A 124 23.14 -5.66 12.96
N LYS A 125 23.46 -5.51 11.67
CA LYS A 125 24.34 -6.46 10.96
C LYS A 125 25.84 -6.27 11.26
N HIS A 126 26.24 -5.09 11.77
CA HIS A 126 27.65 -4.80 12.12
C HIS A 126 28.16 -5.48 13.42
N ARG A 127 27.38 -6.39 14.01
CA ARG A 127 27.75 -7.12 15.24
C ARG A 127 27.65 -8.64 15.10
N TYR A 128 27.56 -9.14 13.86
CA TYR A 128 27.82 -10.54 13.54
C TYR A 128 29.21 -10.62 12.91
N GLY A 129 30.20 -11.04 13.69
CA GLY A 129 31.56 -11.31 13.18
C GLY A 129 32.73 -10.73 13.98
N HIS A 130 32.61 -10.51 15.29
CA HIS A 130 33.78 -10.31 16.15
C HIS A 130 33.81 -11.37 17.25
N THR A 131 34.36 -12.52 16.92
CA THR A 131 35.10 -13.39 17.84
C THR A 131 36.59 -13.20 17.56
#